data_AF-A0A7W7DVW4-F1
#
_entry.id   AF-A0A7W7DVW4-F1
#
_cell.length_a   1.000
_cell.length_b   1.000
_cell.length_c   1.000
_cell.angle_alpha   90.00
_cell.angle_beta   90.00
_cell.angle_gamma   90.00
#
_symmetry.space_group_name_H-M   'P 1'
#
loop_
_entity.id
_entity.type
_entity.pdbx_description
1 polymer ?
#
loop_
_entity_poly.entity_id
_entity_poly.type
_entity_poly.pdbx_seq_one_letter_code
_entity_poly.pdbx_strand_id
1 'polypeptide(L)'
;MAEQNILLEMHPSEGTTLYLASTNVESRVRAGIVQRARRHGRPIVALRFLPHLDTCRVRNRTRPATRQVPDDILAWQHSLARAATPQTLITEGFTAAHDIATPL
;
A
#
# COMPACT_ATOMS: atom_id res chain seq x y z
N MET A 1 11.41 -2.47 -5.53
CA MET A 1 10.90 -3.75 -6.07
C MET A 1 11.78 -4.93 -5.63
N ALA A 2 13.08 -4.97 -5.97
CA ALA A 2 13.96 -6.08 -5.58
C ALA A 2 14.13 -6.24 -4.05
N GLU A 3 14.41 -5.15 -3.32
CA GLU A 3 14.63 -5.18 -1.87
C GLU A 3 13.37 -5.58 -1.07
N GLN A 4 12.20 -5.10 -1.49
CA GLN A 4 10.92 -5.49 -0.89
C GLN A 4 10.60 -6.98 -1.10
N ASN A 5 10.96 -7.53 -2.26
CA ASN A 5 10.78 -8.95 -2.55
C ASN A 5 11.72 -9.81 -1.68
N ILE A 6 12.96 -9.37 -1.45
CA ILE A 6 13.92 -10.06 -0.58
C ILE A 6 13.42 -10.08 0.87
N LEU A 7 12.95 -8.95 1.40
CA LEU A 7 12.41 -8.89 2.76
C LEU A 7 11.16 -9.76 2.94
N LEU A 8 10.31 -9.83 1.91
CA LEU A 8 9.12 -10.69 1.89
C LEU A 8 9.45 -12.18 1.85
N GLU A 9 10.61 -12.57 1.34
CA GLU A 9 11.04 -13.98 1.31
C GLU A 9 11.81 -14.40 2.57
N MET A 10 12.52 -13.48 3.23
CA MET A 10 13.31 -13.82 4.44
C MET A 10 12.50 -13.82 5.75
N HIS A 11 11.54 -12.92 5.93
CA HIS A 11 10.85 -12.75 7.21
C HIS A 11 9.71 -13.75 7.53
N PRO A 12 9.07 -14.44 6.57
CA PRO A 12 8.00 -15.38 6.90
C PRO A 12 8.43 -16.59 7.74
N SER A 13 9.72 -16.93 7.80
CA SER A 13 10.24 -18.05 8.60
C SER A 13 10.44 -17.73 10.08
N GLU A 14 10.50 -16.46 10.47
CA GLU A 14 10.85 -16.04 11.85
C GLU A 14 9.66 -15.58 12.69
N GLY A 15 8.45 -15.49 12.11
CA GLY A 15 7.24 -15.10 12.84
C GLY A 15 6.98 -13.60 12.95
N THR A 16 7.99 -12.75 12.73
CA THR A 16 7.94 -11.28 12.90
C THR A 16 7.01 -10.55 11.93
N THR A 17 6.32 -9.51 12.41
CA THR A 17 5.48 -8.63 11.58
C THR A 17 6.33 -7.77 10.66
N LEU A 18 6.04 -7.78 9.35
CA LEU A 18 6.71 -6.97 8.34
C LEU A 18 5.79 -5.84 7.86
N TYR A 19 6.29 -4.61 7.86
CA TYR A 19 5.58 -3.45 7.30
C TYR A 19 6.11 -3.10 5.91
N LEU A 20 5.21 -3.12 4.92
CA LEU A 20 5.55 -2.78 3.53
C LEU A 20 5.25 -1.31 3.26
N ALA A 21 6.26 -0.45 3.37
CA ALA A 21 6.13 0.98 3.10
C ALA A 21 6.27 1.28 1.59
N SER A 22 5.16 1.13 0.85
CA SER A 22 5.01 1.50 -0.56
C SER A 22 3.57 1.95 -0.81
N THR A 23 3.30 2.65 -1.92
CA THR A 23 1.94 3.08 -2.25
C THR A 23 1.02 1.90 -2.51
N ASN A 24 1.51 0.83 -3.17
CA ASN A 24 0.78 -0.42 -3.44
C ASN A 24 -0.64 -0.22 -4.04
N VAL A 25 -0.85 0.89 -4.76
CA VAL A 25 -2.16 1.29 -5.29
C VAL A 25 -2.58 0.46 -6.51
N GLU A 26 -1.62 -0.18 -7.19
CA GLU A 26 -1.89 -1.06 -8.33
C GLU A 26 -2.24 -2.49 -7.90
N SER A 27 -3.35 -3.04 -8.41
CA SER A 27 -3.81 -4.40 -8.10
C SER A 27 -2.79 -5.48 -8.47
N ARG A 28 -2.11 -5.34 -9.62
CA ARG A 28 -1.05 -6.28 -10.05
C ARG A 28 0.11 -6.36 -9.06
N VAL A 29 0.44 -5.25 -8.39
CA VAL A 29 1.51 -5.20 -7.38
C VAL A 29 1.03 -5.93 -6.13
N ARG A 30 -0.20 -5.64 -5.67
CA ARG A 30 -0.80 -6.32 -4.51
C ARG A 30 -0.95 -7.83 -4.71
N ALA A 31 -1.33 -8.28 -5.90
CA ALA A 31 -1.45 -9.70 -6.23
C ALA A 31 -0.14 -10.47 -5.96
N GLY A 32 1.01 -9.90 -6.34
CA GLY A 32 2.31 -10.49 -6.06
C GLY A 32 2.66 -10.55 -4.56
N ILE A 33 2.18 -9.60 -3.76
CA ILE A 33 2.37 -9.60 -2.30
C ILE A 33 1.47 -10.66 -1.65
N VAL A 34 0.17 -10.68 -2.00
CA VAL A 34 -0.79 -11.66 -1.50
C VAL A 34 -0.36 -13.08 -1.83
N GLN A 35 0.10 -13.33 -3.05
CA GLN A 35 0.56 -14.66 -3.47
C GLN A 35 1.72 -15.16 -2.60
N ARG A 36 2.67 -14.28 -2.25
CA ARG A 36 3.80 -14.64 -1.38
C ARG A 36 3.33 -14.91 0.05
N ALA A 37 2.51 -14.04 0.63
CA ALA A 37 1.95 -14.25 1.96
C ALA A 37 1.22 -15.61 2.05
N ARG A 38 0.42 -15.93 1.03
CA ARG A 38 -0.27 -17.22 0.90
C ARG A 38 0.71 -18.40 0.81
N ARG A 39 1.78 -18.30 0.02
CA ARG A 39 2.80 -19.35 -0.12
C ARG A 39 3.45 -19.71 1.23
N HIS A 40 3.62 -18.71 2.09
CA HIS A 40 4.22 -18.90 3.42
C HIS A 40 3.18 -19.12 4.53
N GLY A 41 1.88 -19.26 4.22
CA GLY A 41 0.83 -19.43 5.22
C GLY A 41 0.70 -18.24 6.19
N ARG A 42 1.10 -17.04 5.78
CA ARG A 42 1.10 -15.84 6.61
C ARG A 42 -0.15 -14.99 6.37
N PRO A 43 -0.78 -14.43 7.42
CA PRO A 43 -1.81 -13.42 7.24
C PRO A 43 -1.21 -12.15 6.63
N ILE A 44 -2.01 -11.42 5.85
CA ILE A 44 -1.64 -10.14 5.26
C ILE A 44 -2.77 -9.14 5.45
N VAL A 45 -2.44 -7.95 5.95
CA VAL A 45 -3.41 -6.89 6.28
C VAL A 45 -3.13 -5.67 5.42
N ALA A 46 -4.19 -5.12 4.80
CA ALA A 46 -4.11 -3.85 4.08
C ALA A 46 -4.53 -2.69 4.98
N LEU A 47 -3.70 -1.65 5.04
CA LEU A 47 -4.04 -0.37 5.66
C LEU A 47 -4.20 0.67 4.57
N ARG A 48 -5.43 1.18 4.39
CA ARG A 48 -5.77 2.11 3.34
C ARG A 48 -5.82 3.53 3.90
N PHE A 49 -4.83 4.32 3.50
CA PHE A 49 -4.76 5.74 3.83
C PHE A 49 -5.39 6.54 2.70
N LEU A 50 -6.43 7.32 3.02
CA LEU A 50 -7.18 8.07 2.04
C LEU A 50 -7.44 9.53 2.45
N PRO A 51 -6.39 10.33 2.70
CA PRO A 51 -6.57 11.77 2.92
C PRO A 51 -7.14 12.47 1.68
N HIS A 52 -7.64 13.70 1.85
CA HIS A 52 -8.08 14.52 0.73
C HIS A 52 -6.92 14.77 -0.25
N LEU A 53 -7.21 14.76 -1.56
CA LEU A 53 -6.17 14.91 -2.58
C LEU A 53 -5.42 16.24 -2.45
N ASP A 54 -6.12 17.32 -2.08
CA ASP A 54 -5.47 18.61 -1.86
C ASP A 54 -4.53 18.58 -0.65
N THR A 55 -4.86 17.84 0.40
CA THR A 55 -3.94 17.59 1.52
C THR A 55 -2.69 16.86 1.04
N CYS A 56 -2.83 15.85 0.15
CA CYS A 56 -1.68 15.19 -0.48
C CYS A 56 -0.81 16.16 -1.27
N ARG A 57 -1.42 17.02 -2.10
CA ARG A 57 -0.71 18.01 -2.92
C ARG A 57 0.05 19.01 -2.06
N VAL A 58 -0.60 19.57 -1.05
CA VAL A 58 0.04 20.50 -0.10
C VAL A 58 1.24 19.83 0.57
N ARG A 59 1.06 18.64 1.14
CA ARG A 59 2.16 17.90 1.79
C ARG A 59 3.25 17.46 0.82
N ASN A 60 2.94 17.24 -0.45
CA ASN A 60 3.94 16.90 -1.46
C ASN A 60 4.81 18.11 -1.80
N ARG A 61 4.21 19.30 -1.96
CA ARG A 61 4.93 20.55 -2.25
C ARG A 61 5.88 20.97 -1.13
N THR A 62 5.66 20.54 0.11
CA THR A 62 6.56 20.80 1.24
C THR A 62 7.75 19.83 1.31
N ARG A 63 7.81 18.78 0.47
CA ARG A 63 8.93 17.84 0.45
C ARG A 63 10.14 18.42 -0.29
N PRO A 64 11.36 17.94 -0.01
CA PRO A 64 12.53 18.24 -0.85
C PRO A 64 12.22 17.92 -2.33
N ALA A 65 12.69 18.76 -3.26
CA ALA A 65 12.38 18.64 -4.69
C ALA A 65 12.64 17.22 -5.24
N THR A 66 13.70 16.55 -4.77
CA THR A 66 14.06 15.17 -5.15
C THR A 66 13.08 14.09 -4.68
N ARG A 67 12.11 14.44 -3.83
CA ARG A 67 11.07 13.55 -3.27
C ARG A 67 9.65 14.03 -3.57
N GLN A 68 9.51 15.11 -4.33
CA GLN A 68 8.21 15.54 -4.84
C GLN A 68 7.81 14.64 -6.01
N VAL A 69 6.52 14.36 -6.11
CA VAL A 69 5.93 13.71 -7.28
C VAL A 69 5.02 14.67 -8.04
N PRO A 70 4.90 14.55 -9.37
CA PRO A 70 3.96 15.36 -10.15
C PRO A 70 2.49 15.24 -9.67
N ASP A 71 1.70 16.31 -9.86
CA ASP A 71 0.31 16.38 -9.37
C ASP A 71 -0.63 15.37 -10.06
N ASP A 72 -0.37 15.04 -11.32
CA ASP A 72 -1.09 14.00 -12.08
C ASP A 72 -0.80 12.59 -11.54
N ILE A 73 0.44 12.32 -11.15
CA ILE A 73 0.82 11.07 -10.48
C ILE A 73 0.13 10.94 -9.13
N LEU A 74 0.03 12.03 -8.34
CA LEU A 74 -0.73 12.02 -7.08
C LEU A 74 -2.21 11.74 -7.33
N ALA A 75 -2.82 12.39 -8.33
CA ALA A 75 -4.21 12.18 -8.67
C ALA A 75 -4.48 10.72 -9.11
N TRP A 76 -3.58 10.17 -9.93
CA TRP A 76 -3.62 8.76 -10.35
C TRP A 76 -3.55 7.81 -9.15
N GLN A 77 -2.53 7.96 -8.29
CA GLN A 77 -2.37 7.13 -7.10
C GLN A 77 -3.58 7.24 -6.16
N HIS A 78 -4.10 8.45 -5.96
CA HIS A 78 -5.29 8.69 -5.14
C HIS A 78 -6.51 7.98 -5.71
N SER A 79 -6.76 8.07 -7.02
CA SER A 79 -7.89 7.39 -7.67
C SER A 79 -7.85 5.87 -7.48
N LEU A 80 -6.66 5.27 -7.61
CA LEU A 80 -6.46 3.84 -7.42
C LEU A 80 -6.64 3.43 -5.94
N ALA A 81 -6.14 4.24 -5.01
CA ALA A 81 -6.36 4.03 -3.57
C ALA A 81 -7.85 4.15 -3.20
N ARG A 82 -8.60 5.06 -3.84
CA ARG A 82 -10.06 5.16 -3.64
C ARG A 82 -10.79 3.91 -4.13
N ALA A 83 -10.41 3.39 -5.30
CA ALA A 83 -11.04 2.23 -5.92
C ALA A 83 -10.77 0.91 -5.16
N ALA A 84 -9.63 0.81 -4.48
CA ALA A 84 -9.26 -0.34 -3.66
C ALA A 84 -10.01 -0.35 -2.31
N THR A 85 -11.34 -0.49 -2.32
CA THR A 85 -12.15 -0.54 -1.10
C THR A 85 -11.73 -1.72 -0.20
N PRO A 86 -12.03 -1.68 1.12
CA PRO A 86 -11.75 -2.82 2.01
C PRO A 86 -12.32 -4.14 1.50
N GLN A 87 -13.54 -4.12 0.96
CA GLN A 87 -14.16 -5.31 0.36
C GLN A 87 -13.37 -5.81 -0.86
N THR A 88 -13.00 -4.91 -1.77
CA THR A 88 -12.16 -5.25 -2.94
C THR A 88 -10.84 -5.89 -2.50
N LEU A 89 -10.18 -5.31 -1.50
CA LEU A 89 -8.91 -5.83 -0.98
C LEU A 89 -9.08 -7.22 -0.33
N ILE A 90 -10.16 -7.47 0.40
CA ILE A 90 -10.45 -8.81 0.94
C ILE A 90 -10.66 -9.81 -0.20
N THR A 91 -11.39 -9.44 -1.26
CA THR A 91 -11.56 -10.28 -2.46
C THR A 91 -10.25 -10.57 -3.17
N GLU A 92 -9.28 -9.65 -3.15
CA GLU A 92 -7.94 -9.87 -3.68
C GLU A 92 -7.12 -10.89 -2.86
N GLY A 93 -7.58 -11.26 -1.67
CA GLY A 93 -6.95 -12.26 -0.80
C GLY A 93 -6.21 -11.70 0.42
N PHE A 94 -6.42 -10.42 0.76
CA PHE A 94 -6.00 -9.91 2.05
C PHE A 94 -6.82 -10.53 3.17
N THR A 95 -6.16 -10.85 4.29
CA THR A 95 -6.81 -11.39 5.50
C THR A 95 -7.74 -10.37 6.15
N ALA A 96 -7.33 -9.10 6.14
CA ALA A 96 -8.15 -7.98 6.60
C ALA A 96 -7.76 -6.70 5.84
N ALA A 97 -8.68 -5.74 5.78
CA ALA A 97 -8.45 -4.42 5.21
C ALA A 97 -9.11 -3.34 6.06
N HIS A 98 -8.37 -2.28 6.36
CA HIS A 98 -8.81 -1.21 7.24
C HIS A 98 -8.63 0.16 6.59
N ASP A 99 -9.67 0.98 6.68
CA ASP A 99 -9.58 2.40 6.37
C ASP A 99 -8.98 3.13 7.57
N ILE A 100 -7.91 3.88 7.31
CA ILE A 100 -7.29 4.70 8.34
C ILE A 100 -7.87 6.10 8.25
N ALA A 101 -8.63 6.47 9.29
CA ALA A 101 -9.13 7.83 9.45
C ALA A 101 -7.95 8.80 9.43
N THR A 102 -8.02 9.78 8.55
CA THR A 102 -7.11 10.93 8.57
C THR A 102 -7.96 12.13 9.01
N PRO A 103 -7.69 12.71 10.20
CA PRO A 103 -8.32 13.96 10.58
C PRO A 103 -8.03 15.01 9.51
N LEU A 104 -9.03 15.80 9.16
CA LEU A 104 -8.90 16.92 8.23
C LEU A 104 -7.97 17.99 8.81
#